data_AF-A0AAD0Q0S0-F1
#
_entry.id   AF-A0AAD0Q0S0-F1
#
_cell.length_a   1.000
_cell.length_b   1.000
_cell.length_c   1.000
_cell.angle_alpha   90.00
_cell.angle_beta   90.00
_cell.angle_gamma   90.00
#
_symmetry.space_group_name_H-M   'P 1'
#
loop_
_entity.id
_entity.type
_entity.pdbx_description
1 polymer ?
#
loop_
_entity_poly.entity_id
_entity_poly.type
_entity_poly.pdbx_seq_one_letter_code
_entity_poly.pdbx_strand_id
1 'polypeptide(L)'
;MWHERSTSGPVLAGDVTEEGTVAGFGYVRSGKPKATCDRLLLTGETALSEPPERPVPEDAGSVRVLAAPPLERVDPDRVHRADALDENLPLAVDEMLALPGAPWAEVAGPLIAEIRDAHHRLWLTGGFARDVIAGSADEVNDLDLTGTVPPGRFTELARRMRRRNGLEFRTRVSPHSLVCSAAPPRGEERLYEYRTLKTDAFGFPACGSDLGNDADCRDFTVNSLYYDPIGHTVADPTGRGLADLAARPRRLTSLHARENPLDQAGIVLRAVKFALRWERTIGCEVSGTAARLAHLPVTAWDGLAPTSWERLARDHGKALGGCDPGRQMSVASTLGPAAATLFTLLLEVRP
;
A
#
# COMPACT_ATOMS: atom_id res chain seq x y z
N MET A 1 -14.37 19.94 -17.21
CA MET A 1 -15.06 18.71 -17.65
C MET A 1 -15.66 18.13 -16.39
N TRP A 2 -16.99 17.96 -16.31
CA TRP A 2 -17.63 17.39 -15.11
C TRP A 2 -17.46 15.88 -15.20
N HIS A 3 -16.84 15.26 -14.19
CA HIS A 3 -16.78 13.79 -14.13
C HIS A 3 -18.13 13.32 -13.60
N GLU A 4 -18.96 12.76 -14.47
CA GLU A 4 -20.32 12.32 -14.14
C GLU A 4 -20.24 11.00 -13.36
N ARG A 5 -19.79 11.06 -12.09
CA ARG A 5 -19.88 9.92 -11.17
C ARG A 5 -21.31 9.87 -10.62
N SER A 6 -21.85 8.65 -10.49
CA SER A 6 -23.16 8.46 -9.88
C SER A 6 -23.23 9.10 -8.50
N THR A 7 -24.34 9.79 -8.21
CA THR A 7 -24.64 10.29 -6.86
C THR A 7 -24.87 9.17 -5.86
N SER A 8 -25.16 7.94 -6.32
CA SER A 8 -25.16 6.73 -5.48
C SER A 8 -23.75 6.20 -5.17
N GLY A 9 -22.71 6.82 -5.73
CA GLY A 9 -21.31 6.47 -5.50
C GLY A 9 -20.73 7.13 -4.25
N PRO A 10 -19.47 6.83 -3.91
CA PRO A 10 -18.84 7.38 -2.72
C PRO A 10 -18.46 8.85 -2.89
N VAL A 11 -18.45 9.56 -1.77
CA VAL A 11 -17.78 10.86 -1.63
C VAL A 11 -16.27 10.68 -1.83
N LEU A 12 -15.61 11.58 -2.54
CA LEU A 12 -14.17 11.59 -2.77
C LEU A 12 -13.56 12.96 -2.41
N ALA A 13 -12.25 12.99 -2.13
CA ALA A 13 -11.53 14.27 -2.02
C ALA A 13 -11.66 15.08 -3.32
N GLY A 14 -12.04 16.35 -3.19
CA GLY A 14 -12.38 17.27 -4.27
C GLY A 14 -13.88 17.46 -4.50
N ASP A 15 -14.75 16.60 -3.94
CA ASP A 15 -16.20 16.87 -3.92
C ASP A 15 -16.52 18.02 -2.97
N VAL A 16 -17.70 18.63 -3.13
CA VAL A 16 -18.11 19.80 -2.34
C VAL A 16 -19.37 19.48 -1.55
N THR A 17 -19.30 19.58 -0.23
CA THR A 17 -20.43 19.53 0.70
C THR A 17 -20.94 20.95 1.00
N GLU A 18 -22.02 21.06 1.77
CA GLU A 18 -22.47 22.37 2.29
C GLU A 18 -21.42 23.05 3.19
N GLU A 19 -20.60 22.26 3.88
CA GLU A 19 -19.59 22.74 4.83
C GLU A 19 -18.24 23.07 4.16
N GLY A 20 -17.95 22.55 2.96
CA GLY A 20 -16.72 22.86 2.23
C GLY A 20 -16.28 21.79 1.23
N THR A 21 -15.05 21.92 0.74
CA THR A 21 -14.45 20.95 -0.19
C THR A 21 -13.80 19.80 0.58
N VAL A 22 -14.16 18.56 0.25
CA VAL A 22 -13.63 17.36 0.88
C VAL A 22 -12.13 17.24 0.62
N ALA A 23 -11.34 17.11 1.69
CA ALA A 23 -9.91 16.86 1.64
C ALA A 23 -9.54 15.38 1.86
N GLY A 24 -10.45 14.60 2.44
CA GLY A 24 -10.24 13.18 2.70
C GLY A 24 -11.03 12.70 3.92
N PHE A 25 -10.52 11.65 4.55
CA PHE A 25 -11.17 10.98 5.66
C PHE A 25 -10.20 10.68 6.80
N GLY A 26 -10.58 11.08 8.01
CA GLY A 26 -9.96 10.64 9.26
C GLY A 26 -10.68 9.42 9.81
N TYR A 27 -10.12 8.83 10.88
CA TYR A 27 -10.69 7.65 11.52
C TYR A 27 -10.55 7.72 13.03
N VAL A 28 -11.67 7.53 13.75
CA VAL A 28 -11.72 7.45 15.21
C VAL A 28 -11.71 5.99 15.64
N ARG A 29 -10.73 5.62 16.48
CA ARG A 29 -10.54 4.24 16.92
C ARG A 29 -11.76 3.71 17.67
N SER A 30 -12.19 2.51 17.29
CA SER A 30 -13.26 1.77 17.96
C SER A 30 -12.89 0.30 18.14
N GLY A 31 -13.37 -0.31 19.23
CA GLY A 31 -13.29 -1.78 19.43
C GLY A 31 -14.18 -2.57 18.47
N LYS A 32 -15.17 -1.91 17.86
CA LYS A 32 -16.02 -2.46 16.79
C LYS A 32 -16.04 -1.45 15.63
N PRO A 33 -15.01 -1.43 14.77
CA PRO A 33 -14.95 -0.49 13.66
C PRO A 33 -16.18 -0.59 12.76
N LYS A 34 -16.69 0.56 12.34
CA LYS A 34 -17.90 0.73 11.52
C LYS A 34 -17.82 2.06 10.75
N ALA A 35 -18.71 2.30 9.79
CA ALA A 35 -18.66 3.51 8.95
C ALA A 35 -18.74 4.80 9.77
N THR A 36 -19.48 4.78 10.88
CA THR A 36 -19.56 5.93 11.80
C THR A 36 -18.26 6.20 12.57
N CYS A 37 -17.18 5.46 12.34
CA CYS A 37 -15.83 5.75 12.84
C CYS A 37 -15.04 6.63 11.86
N ASP A 38 -15.43 6.67 10.59
CA ASP A 38 -14.81 7.54 9.61
C ASP A 38 -15.27 8.98 9.84
N ARG A 39 -14.40 9.95 9.56
CA ARG A 39 -14.65 11.38 9.73
C ARG A 39 -14.33 12.14 8.47
N LEU A 40 -15.25 13.00 8.05
CA LEU A 40 -15.06 13.82 6.85
C LEU A 40 -14.11 14.98 7.15
N LEU A 41 -13.02 15.07 6.39
CA LEU A 41 -12.05 16.16 6.46
C LEU A 41 -12.29 17.14 5.32
N LEU A 42 -12.17 18.43 5.60
CA LEU A 42 -12.32 19.50 4.62
C LEU A 42 -11.00 20.21 4.33
N THR A 43 -10.93 20.86 3.18
CA THR A 43 -9.78 21.65 2.75
C THR A 43 -9.56 22.83 3.69
N GLY A 44 -8.32 23.03 4.14
CA GLY A 44 -7.95 24.05 5.13
C GLY A 44 -7.89 23.56 6.58
N GLU A 45 -8.27 22.31 6.84
CA GLU A 45 -8.27 21.72 8.19
C GLU A 45 -6.94 21.00 8.55
N THR A 46 -5.84 21.30 7.86
CA THR A 46 -4.54 20.61 8.05
C THR A 46 -3.92 20.85 9.44
N ALA A 47 -4.32 21.93 10.12
CA ALA A 47 -3.87 22.28 11.47
C ALA A 47 -4.60 21.51 12.59
N LEU A 48 -5.61 20.69 12.28
CA LEU A 48 -6.31 19.88 13.28
C LEU A 48 -5.35 18.85 13.89
N SER A 49 -5.44 18.68 15.21
CA SER A 49 -4.67 17.66 15.95
C SER A 49 -5.33 16.28 15.91
N GLU A 50 -6.64 16.22 15.65
CA GLU A 50 -7.41 14.97 15.57
C GLU A 50 -8.57 15.10 14.57
N PRO A 51 -9.13 13.98 14.07
CA PRO A 51 -10.29 14.01 13.20
C PRO A 51 -11.50 14.70 13.88
N PRO A 52 -12.20 15.62 13.19
CA PRO A 52 -13.37 16.31 13.75
C PRO A 52 -14.55 15.36 13.89
N GLU A 53 -15.55 15.67 14.72
CA GLU A 53 -16.80 14.91 14.83
C GLU A 53 -17.78 15.20 13.67
N ARG A 54 -17.29 15.03 12.44
CA ARG A 54 -18.06 15.20 11.20
C ARG A 54 -18.29 13.84 10.51
N PRO A 55 -19.53 13.37 10.36
CA PRO A 55 -19.79 12.08 9.72
C PRO A 55 -19.46 12.12 8.21
N VAL A 56 -19.06 10.98 7.66
CA VAL A 56 -18.94 10.79 6.22
C VAL A 56 -20.31 10.41 5.65
N PRO A 57 -20.83 11.13 4.62
CA PRO A 57 -22.05 10.74 3.93
C PRO A 57 -21.95 9.31 3.38
N GLU A 58 -23.05 8.55 3.41
CA GLU A 58 -23.05 7.17 2.90
C GLU A 58 -22.84 7.12 1.37
N ASP A 59 -23.42 8.09 0.67
CA ASP A 59 -23.27 8.29 -0.76
C ASP A 59 -23.09 9.78 -1.09
N ALA A 60 -22.84 10.05 -2.36
CA ALA A 60 -22.63 11.38 -2.89
C ALA A 60 -23.94 12.12 -3.24
N GLY A 61 -25.11 11.64 -2.82
CA GLY A 61 -26.42 12.23 -3.12
C GLY A 61 -26.62 13.61 -2.49
N SER A 62 -25.93 13.89 -1.39
CA SER A 62 -25.96 15.18 -0.70
C SER A 62 -24.75 16.08 -1.02
N VAL A 63 -23.86 15.65 -1.92
CA VAL A 63 -22.65 16.43 -2.27
C VAL A 63 -22.66 16.80 -3.75
N ARG A 64 -22.03 17.92 -4.07
CA ARG A 64 -21.75 18.27 -5.46
C ARG A 64 -20.53 17.46 -5.92
N VAL A 65 -20.79 16.47 -6.76
CA VAL A 65 -19.79 15.57 -7.33
C VAL A 65 -18.94 16.30 -8.36
N LEU A 66 -17.71 16.64 -7.98
CA LEU A 66 -16.75 17.35 -8.85
C LEU A 66 -15.47 16.55 -9.07
N ALA A 67 -15.13 15.70 -8.11
CA ALA A 67 -13.91 14.93 -8.11
C ALA A 67 -13.90 13.88 -9.23
N ALA A 68 -12.86 13.91 -10.06
CA ALA A 68 -12.52 12.77 -10.92
C ALA A 68 -12.22 11.54 -10.04
N PRO A 69 -12.59 10.31 -10.46
CA PRO A 69 -12.10 9.09 -9.84
C PRO A 69 -10.56 9.05 -9.81
N PRO A 70 -9.93 8.36 -8.82
CA PRO A 70 -8.48 8.37 -8.68
C PRO A 70 -7.69 7.92 -9.93
N LEU A 71 -8.21 6.96 -10.69
CA LEU A 71 -7.56 6.49 -11.93
C LEU A 71 -7.54 7.57 -13.02
N GLU A 72 -8.61 8.36 -13.13
CA GLU A 72 -8.72 9.44 -14.14
C GLU A 72 -7.85 10.66 -13.80
N ARG A 73 -7.26 10.70 -12.60
CA ARG A 73 -6.26 11.72 -12.20
C ARG A 73 -4.83 11.31 -12.56
N VAL A 74 -4.62 10.05 -12.92
CA VAL A 74 -3.32 9.60 -13.44
C VAL A 74 -3.21 10.03 -14.89
N ASP A 75 -2.02 10.47 -15.29
CA ASP A 75 -1.70 10.76 -16.69
C ASP A 75 -2.08 9.55 -17.57
N PRO A 76 -2.93 9.72 -18.61
CA PRO A 76 -3.37 8.62 -19.46
C PRO A 76 -2.22 7.79 -20.06
N ASP A 77 -1.07 8.40 -20.34
CA ASP A 77 0.11 7.69 -20.87
C ASP A 77 0.75 6.74 -19.85
N ARG A 78 0.33 6.81 -18.59
CA ARG A 78 0.76 5.96 -17.48
C ARG A 78 -0.31 4.95 -17.04
N VAL A 79 -1.40 4.85 -17.80
CA VAL A 79 -2.45 3.87 -17.59
C VAL A 79 -2.49 2.94 -18.80
N HIS A 80 -2.21 1.67 -18.57
CA HIS A 80 -2.07 0.67 -19.62
C HIS A 80 -3.16 -0.37 -19.47
N ARG A 81 -3.70 -0.87 -20.60
CA ARG A 81 -4.46 -2.11 -20.54
C ARG A 81 -3.51 -3.26 -20.18
N ALA A 82 -3.96 -4.15 -19.31
CA ALA A 82 -3.15 -5.28 -18.85
C ALA A 82 -2.73 -6.19 -20.02
N ASP A 83 -3.66 -6.50 -20.92
CA ASP A 83 -3.43 -7.32 -22.13
C ASP A 83 -2.46 -6.69 -23.13
N ALA A 84 -2.30 -5.36 -23.11
CA ALA A 84 -1.33 -4.66 -23.93
C ALA A 84 0.09 -4.70 -23.35
N LEU A 85 0.23 -4.93 -22.03
CA LEU A 85 1.53 -5.15 -21.38
C LEU A 85 1.97 -6.60 -21.54
N ASP A 86 1.05 -7.54 -21.29
CA ASP A 86 1.21 -8.97 -21.50
C ASP A 86 -0.18 -9.57 -21.71
N GLU A 87 -0.36 -10.29 -22.82
CA GLU A 87 -1.66 -10.86 -23.22
C GLU A 87 -2.27 -11.79 -22.17
N ASN A 88 -1.43 -12.44 -21.34
CA ASN A 88 -1.86 -13.39 -20.31
C ASN A 88 -2.04 -12.74 -18.94
N LEU A 89 -1.66 -11.47 -18.75
CA LEU A 89 -1.71 -10.81 -17.45
C LEU A 89 -3.11 -10.82 -16.81
N PRO A 90 -4.21 -10.55 -17.55
CA PRO A 90 -5.55 -10.67 -16.99
C PRO A 90 -5.84 -12.04 -16.38
N LEU A 91 -5.55 -13.11 -17.14
CA LEU A 91 -5.77 -14.48 -16.71
C LEU A 91 -4.88 -14.83 -15.52
N ALA A 92 -3.60 -14.46 -15.54
CA ALA A 92 -2.66 -14.73 -14.46
C ALA A 92 -3.10 -14.08 -13.14
N VAL A 93 -3.68 -12.87 -13.19
CA VAL A 93 -4.23 -12.23 -11.99
C VAL A 93 -5.47 -12.96 -11.48
N ASP A 94 -6.40 -13.33 -12.37
CA ASP A 94 -7.63 -14.04 -11.99
C ASP A 94 -7.30 -15.40 -11.37
N GLU A 95 -6.37 -16.15 -11.96
CA GLU A 95 -5.87 -17.41 -11.42
C GLU A 95 -5.19 -17.23 -10.07
N MET A 96 -4.39 -16.17 -9.89
CA MET A 96 -3.73 -15.89 -8.61
C MET A 96 -4.72 -15.50 -7.49
N LEU A 97 -5.75 -14.72 -7.81
CA LEU A 97 -6.80 -14.37 -6.86
C LEU A 97 -7.61 -15.59 -6.41
N ALA A 98 -7.75 -16.58 -7.29
CA ALA A 98 -8.46 -17.83 -7.04
C ALA A 98 -7.54 -19.02 -6.69
N LEU A 99 -6.24 -18.78 -6.47
CA LEU A 99 -5.22 -19.83 -6.33
C LEU A 99 -5.58 -20.80 -5.18
N PRO A 100 -5.87 -22.09 -5.47
CA PRO A 100 -6.23 -23.04 -4.44
C PRO A 100 -5.13 -23.19 -3.38
N GLY A 101 -5.52 -23.09 -2.11
CA GLY A 101 -4.60 -23.17 -0.98
C GLY A 101 -3.92 -21.85 -0.60
N ALA A 102 -4.07 -20.78 -1.40
CA ALA A 102 -3.63 -19.46 -0.99
C ALA A 102 -4.51 -18.93 0.17
N PRO A 103 -3.94 -18.21 1.15
CA PRO A 103 -4.71 -17.70 2.30
C PRO A 103 -5.89 -16.80 1.91
N TRP A 104 -5.81 -16.11 0.77
CA TRP A 104 -6.84 -15.19 0.30
C TRP A 104 -7.91 -15.82 -0.60
N ALA A 105 -7.76 -17.06 -1.03
CA ALA A 105 -8.56 -17.64 -2.12
C ALA A 105 -10.08 -17.52 -1.90
N GLU A 106 -10.54 -17.74 -0.66
CA GLU A 106 -11.96 -17.69 -0.30
C GLU A 106 -12.49 -16.26 -0.09
N VAL A 107 -11.61 -15.28 0.12
CA VAL A 107 -12.00 -13.90 0.46
C VAL A 107 -11.82 -12.91 -0.68
N ALA A 108 -10.89 -13.18 -1.62
CA ALA A 108 -10.48 -12.22 -2.65
C ALA A 108 -11.63 -11.82 -3.57
N GLY A 109 -12.21 -12.78 -4.30
CA GLY A 109 -13.32 -12.54 -5.23
C GLY A 109 -14.55 -11.91 -4.54
N PRO A 110 -15.06 -12.49 -3.43
CA PRO A 110 -16.20 -11.93 -2.70
C PRO A 110 -15.96 -10.50 -2.18
N LEU A 111 -14.74 -10.18 -1.71
CA LEU A 111 -14.41 -8.84 -1.24
C LEU A 111 -14.40 -7.82 -2.38
N ILE A 112 -13.78 -8.18 -3.51
CA ILE A 112 -13.74 -7.34 -4.71
C ILE A 112 -15.17 -7.04 -5.19
N ALA A 113 -16.04 -8.06 -5.24
CA ALA A 113 -17.45 -7.90 -5.60
C ALA A 113 -18.20 -6.98 -4.64
N GLU A 114 -18.05 -7.17 -3.32
CA GLU A 114 -18.74 -6.32 -2.32
C GLU A 114 -18.33 -4.85 -2.42
N ILE A 115 -17.06 -4.57 -2.71
CA ILE A 115 -16.54 -3.20 -2.86
C ILE A 115 -17.04 -2.56 -4.15
N ARG A 116 -17.04 -3.31 -5.25
CA ARG A 116 -17.59 -2.87 -6.54
C ARG A 116 -19.08 -2.57 -6.45
N ASP A 117 -19.85 -3.44 -5.80
CA ASP A 117 -21.30 -3.28 -5.63
C ASP A 117 -21.63 -2.08 -4.72
N ALA A 118 -20.68 -1.66 -3.87
CA ALA A 118 -20.72 -0.40 -3.12
C ALA A 118 -20.18 0.81 -3.90
N HIS A 119 -19.95 0.68 -5.21
CA HIS A 119 -19.46 1.71 -6.14
C HIS A 119 -18.08 2.29 -5.80
N HIS A 120 -17.32 1.62 -4.94
CA HIS A 120 -15.94 1.99 -4.63
C HIS A 120 -14.96 1.37 -5.64
N ARG A 121 -13.80 2.01 -5.78
CA ARG A 121 -12.65 1.47 -6.53
C ARG A 121 -11.66 0.78 -5.60
N LEU A 122 -11.06 -0.28 -6.12
CA LEU A 122 -10.01 -1.08 -5.49
C LEU A 122 -8.98 -1.48 -6.54
N TRP A 123 -7.72 -1.55 -6.11
CA TRP A 123 -6.60 -2.04 -6.90
C TRP A 123 -5.81 -3.08 -6.10
N LEU A 124 -5.27 -4.06 -6.80
CA LEU A 124 -4.18 -4.89 -6.32
C LEU A 124 -2.91 -4.04 -6.37
N THR A 125 -2.03 -4.18 -5.38
CA THR A 125 -0.86 -3.31 -5.26
C THR A 125 0.32 -4.03 -4.61
N GLY A 126 1.41 -3.31 -4.33
CA GLY A 126 2.50 -3.83 -3.49
C GLY A 126 3.14 -5.08 -4.06
N GLY A 127 3.34 -6.09 -3.21
CA GLY A 127 3.96 -7.35 -3.61
C GLY A 127 3.14 -8.11 -4.64
N PHE A 128 1.82 -8.15 -4.43
CA PHE A 128 0.89 -8.88 -5.30
C PHE A 128 0.96 -8.37 -6.74
N ALA A 129 0.70 -7.08 -6.96
CA ALA A 129 0.67 -6.52 -8.31
C ALA A 129 2.04 -6.63 -9.00
N ARG A 130 3.12 -6.26 -8.28
CA ARG A 130 4.48 -6.32 -8.82
C ARG A 130 4.84 -7.71 -9.31
N ASP A 131 4.61 -8.74 -8.49
CA ASP A 131 5.10 -10.08 -8.78
C ASP A 131 4.29 -10.74 -9.90
N VAL A 132 2.97 -10.52 -9.95
CA VAL A 132 2.15 -11.02 -11.08
C VAL A 132 2.49 -10.29 -12.38
N ILE A 133 2.62 -8.96 -12.37
CA ILE A 133 3.02 -8.17 -13.57
C ILE A 133 4.40 -8.60 -14.06
N ALA A 134 5.31 -8.98 -13.17
CA ALA A 134 6.64 -9.42 -13.51
C ALA A 134 6.72 -10.87 -14.04
N GLY A 135 5.59 -11.56 -14.15
CA GLY A 135 5.53 -12.99 -14.52
C GLY A 135 6.12 -13.92 -13.45
N SER A 136 6.11 -13.49 -12.18
CA SER A 136 6.65 -14.22 -11.01
C SER A 136 5.55 -14.50 -9.99
N ALA A 137 4.39 -14.96 -10.49
CA ALA A 137 3.17 -15.14 -9.70
C ALA A 137 3.37 -16.13 -8.53
N ASP A 138 4.20 -17.14 -8.70
CA ASP A 138 4.60 -18.11 -7.66
C ASP A 138 5.33 -17.46 -6.47
N GLU A 139 5.86 -16.24 -6.62
CA GLU A 139 6.49 -15.49 -5.53
C GLU A 139 5.52 -14.58 -4.75
N VAL A 140 4.23 -14.56 -5.10
CA VAL A 140 3.20 -13.82 -4.36
C VAL A 140 2.95 -14.48 -3.01
N ASN A 141 3.07 -13.72 -1.93
CA ASN A 141 2.93 -14.22 -0.55
C ASN A 141 1.80 -13.56 0.25
N ASP A 142 1.28 -12.42 -0.20
CA ASP A 142 0.27 -11.63 0.50
C ASP A 142 -0.70 -11.02 -0.51
N LEU A 143 -2.00 -10.96 -0.17
CA LEU A 143 -2.98 -10.18 -0.92
C LEU A 143 -2.98 -8.72 -0.45
N ASP A 144 -2.24 -7.89 -1.18
CA ASP A 144 -2.12 -6.45 -0.98
C ASP A 144 -3.16 -5.68 -1.82
N LEU A 145 -4.03 -4.95 -1.14
CA LEU A 145 -5.13 -4.18 -1.72
C LEU A 145 -5.01 -2.70 -1.36
N THR A 146 -5.49 -1.83 -2.24
CA THR A 146 -5.71 -0.41 -1.96
C THR A 146 -6.99 0.09 -2.59
N GLY A 147 -7.53 1.20 -2.11
CA GLY A 147 -8.79 1.69 -2.65
C GLY A 147 -9.38 2.92 -1.97
N THR A 148 -10.56 3.26 -2.48
CA THR A 148 -11.32 4.47 -2.09
C THR A 148 -12.16 4.29 -0.84
N VAL A 149 -12.34 3.07 -0.33
CA VAL A 149 -13.16 2.80 0.85
C VAL A 149 -12.43 3.28 2.11
N PRO A 150 -13.02 4.13 2.96
CA PRO A 150 -12.46 4.48 4.26
C PRO A 150 -12.42 3.28 5.23
N PRO A 151 -11.60 3.29 6.29
CA PRO A 151 -11.34 2.11 7.13
C PRO A 151 -12.58 1.57 7.86
N GLY A 152 -13.43 2.45 8.38
CA GLY A 152 -14.67 2.10 9.06
C GLY A 152 -15.66 1.42 8.12
N ARG A 153 -15.92 2.05 6.96
CA ARG A 153 -16.79 1.50 5.90
C ARG A 153 -16.23 0.20 5.34
N PHE A 154 -14.93 0.10 5.11
CA PHE A 154 -14.28 -1.13 4.64
C PHE A 154 -14.54 -2.29 5.60
N THR A 155 -14.44 -2.04 6.91
CA THR A 155 -14.73 -3.07 7.93
C THR A 155 -16.20 -3.53 7.88
N GLU A 156 -17.15 -2.65 7.57
CA GLU A 156 -18.55 -3.03 7.38
C GLU A 156 -18.77 -3.87 6.13
N LEU A 157 -18.18 -3.48 5.01
CA LEU A 157 -18.26 -4.23 3.75
C LEU A 157 -17.64 -5.61 3.92
N ALA A 158 -16.44 -5.70 4.50
CA ALA A 158 -15.79 -6.98 4.80
C ALA A 158 -16.65 -7.84 5.73
N ARG A 159 -17.30 -7.26 6.75
CA ARG A 159 -18.22 -7.99 7.64
C ARG A 159 -19.48 -8.48 6.91
N ARG A 160 -20.03 -7.67 6.00
CA ARG A 160 -21.21 -8.01 5.19
C ARG A 160 -20.89 -9.15 4.23
N MET A 161 -19.79 -9.02 3.48
CA MET A 161 -19.24 -10.06 2.62
C MET A 161 -19.03 -11.36 3.41
N ARG A 162 -18.33 -11.27 4.55
CA ARG A 162 -18.05 -12.43 5.41
C ARG A 162 -19.33 -13.19 5.80
N ARG A 163 -20.34 -12.46 6.28
CA ARG A 163 -21.62 -13.05 6.70
C ARG A 163 -22.38 -13.68 5.53
N ARG A 164 -22.40 -13.03 4.36
CA ARG A 164 -23.09 -13.54 3.17
C ARG A 164 -22.47 -14.84 2.66
N ASN A 165 -21.15 -14.97 2.79
CA ASN A 165 -20.40 -16.14 2.31
C ASN A 165 -20.13 -17.19 3.39
N GLY A 166 -20.68 -17.03 4.61
CA GLY A 166 -20.47 -18.00 5.69
C GLY A 166 -19.03 -18.13 6.18
N LEU A 167 -18.19 -17.11 5.96
CA LEU A 167 -16.77 -17.12 6.31
C LEU A 167 -16.55 -16.70 7.76
N GLU A 168 -15.43 -17.12 8.35
CA GLU A 168 -15.01 -16.65 9.67
C GLU A 168 -13.59 -16.10 9.62
N PHE A 169 -13.42 -14.83 10.01
CA PHE A 169 -12.11 -14.19 10.15
C PHE A 169 -12.21 -12.96 11.05
N ARG A 170 -11.08 -12.62 11.68
CA ARG A 170 -10.91 -11.41 12.48
C ARG A 170 -10.44 -10.26 11.59
N THR A 171 -11.02 -9.08 11.78
CA THR A 171 -10.60 -7.84 11.10
C THR A 171 -9.99 -6.88 12.10
N ARG A 172 -8.94 -6.16 11.69
CA ARG A 172 -8.29 -5.11 12.48
C ARG A 172 -8.06 -3.88 11.61
N VAL A 173 -8.24 -2.69 12.20
CA VAL A 173 -7.77 -1.42 11.62
C VAL A 173 -6.55 -0.96 12.42
N SER A 174 -5.43 -0.74 11.75
CA SER A 174 -4.25 -0.12 12.35
C SER A 174 -4.51 1.37 12.58
N PRO A 175 -4.44 1.88 13.82
CA PRO A 175 -4.75 3.28 14.09
C PRO A 175 -3.72 4.23 13.48
N HIS A 176 -2.47 3.81 13.26
CA HIS A 176 -1.39 4.66 12.76
C HIS A 176 -1.28 4.68 11.24
N SER A 177 -1.63 3.58 10.59
CA SER A 177 -1.50 3.44 9.13
C SER A 177 -2.82 3.35 8.39
N LEU A 178 -3.94 3.25 9.13
CA LEU A 178 -5.29 3.01 8.61
C LEU A 178 -5.43 1.72 7.78
N VAL A 179 -4.41 0.87 7.83
CA VAL A 179 -4.40 -0.44 7.17
C VAL A 179 -5.41 -1.35 7.83
N CYS A 180 -6.32 -1.89 7.02
CA CYS A 180 -7.30 -2.88 7.41
C CYS A 180 -6.75 -4.26 7.06
N SER A 181 -6.67 -5.17 8.03
CA SER A 181 -6.16 -6.53 7.81
C SER A 181 -7.17 -7.57 8.26
N ALA A 182 -7.22 -8.71 7.56
CA ALA A 182 -7.94 -9.89 8.01
C ALA A 182 -7.01 -11.07 8.30
N ALA A 183 -7.34 -11.85 9.32
CA ALA A 183 -6.65 -13.07 9.68
C ALA A 183 -7.68 -14.14 10.08
N PRO A 184 -7.40 -15.43 9.87
CA PRO A 184 -8.30 -16.51 10.25
C PRO A 184 -8.56 -16.54 11.76
N PRO A 185 -9.62 -17.22 12.23
CA PRO A 185 -9.95 -17.31 13.65
C PRO A 185 -8.87 -18.04 14.46
N ARG A 186 -8.05 -18.87 13.81
CA ARG A 186 -6.88 -19.53 14.38
C ARG A 186 -5.70 -19.36 13.43
N GLY A 187 -4.51 -19.11 13.96
CA GLY A 187 -3.33 -18.78 13.17
C GLY A 187 -3.08 -17.29 13.02
N GLU A 188 -1.89 -16.97 12.49
CA GLU A 188 -1.39 -15.60 12.29
C GLU A 188 -1.26 -15.23 10.81
N GLU A 189 -1.42 -16.18 9.90
CA GLU A 189 -1.32 -15.94 8.46
C GLU A 189 -2.42 -14.98 8.00
N ARG A 190 -2.02 -13.94 7.28
CA ARG A 190 -2.93 -12.87 6.90
C ARG A 190 -3.71 -13.28 5.65
N LEU A 191 -5.02 -13.11 5.67
CA LEU A 191 -5.87 -13.36 4.50
C LEU A 191 -5.76 -12.22 3.48
N TYR A 192 -5.73 -10.98 3.93
CA TYR A 192 -5.48 -9.82 3.07
C TYR A 192 -5.04 -8.61 3.90
N GLU A 193 -4.43 -7.65 3.22
CA GLU A 193 -4.10 -6.34 3.74
C GLU A 193 -4.66 -5.25 2.79
N TYR A 194 -5.55 -4.39 3.30
CA TYR A 194 -6.13 -3.29 2.57
C TYR A 194 -5.63 -1.97 3.14
N ARG A 195 -4.89 -1.22 2.32
CA ARG A 195 -4.41 0.13 2.65
C ARG A 195 -5.30 1.15 1.97
N THR A 196 -5.82 2.12 2.71
CA THR A 196 -6.55 3.23 2.07
C THR A 196 -5.59 4.13 1.28
N LEU A 197 -6.09 4.83 0.26
CA LEU A 197 -5.29 5.83 -0.46
C LEU A 197 -4.78 6.89 0.52
N LYS A 198 -3.47 6.85 0.81
CA LYS A 198 -2.88 7.59 1.92
C LYS A 198 -2.71 9.07 1.59
N THR A 199 -2.99 9.93 2.56
CA THR A 199 -2.58 11.34 2.54
C THR A 199 -1.68 11.63 3.73
N ASP A 200 -0.72 12.53 3.55
CA ASP A 200 0.16 13.07 4.58
C ASP A 200 -0.13 14.56 4.87
N ALA A 201 -1.25 15.09 4.36
CA ALA A 201 -1.64 16.48 4.56
C ALA A 201 -2.05 16.83 6.01
N PHE A 202 -2.22 15.83 6.89
CA PHE A 202 -2.71 16.00 8.25
C PHE A 202 -1.70 15.49 9.28
N GLY A 203 -1.68 16.12 10.46
CA GLY A 203 -0.83 15.71 11.60
C GLY A 203 -1.24 14.37 12.24
N PHE A 204 -2.33 13.77 11.78
CA PHE A 204 -2.84 12.46 12.20
C PHE A 204 -3.08 11.56 10.98
N PRO A 205 -3.22 10.23 11.18
CA PRO A 205 -3.50 9.31 10.08
C PRO A 205 -4.80 9.65 9.36
N ALA A 206 -4.68 9.94 8.06
CA ALA A 206 -5.79 10.29 7.18
C ALA A 206 -5.65 9.59 5.82
N CYS A 207 -6.75 9.53 5.08
CA CYS A 207 -6.83 8.87 3.77
C CYS A 207 -7.81 9.57 2.82
N GLY A 208 -8.03 8.98 1.64
CA GLY A 208 -8.95 9.51 0.63
C GLY A 208 -8.29 10.40 -0.41
N SER A 209 -6.96 10.28 -0.57
CA SER A 209 -6.20 10.92 -1.65
C SER A 209 -6.43 10.21 -3.00
N ASP A 210 -5.50 10.38 -3.95
CA ASP A 210 -5.47 9.66 -5.22
C ASP A 210 -4.26 8.69 -5.33
N LEU A 211 -4.14 8.06 -6.50
CA LEU A 211 -3.07 7.09 -6.77
C LEU A 211 -1.67 7.74 -6.79
N GLY A 212 -1.56 9.00 -7.20
CA GLY A 212 -0.29 9.73 -7.22
C GLY A 212 0.22 9.98 -5.81
N ASN A 213 -0.62 10.57 -4.96
CA ASN A 213 -0.28 10.80 -3.55
C ASN A 213 -0.01 9.49 -2.79
N ASP A 214 -0.77 8.42 -3.06
CA ASP A 214 -0.50 7.12 -2.47
C ASP A 214 0.84 6.54 -2.94
N ALA A 215 1.19 6.70 -4.21
CA ALA A 215 2.46 6.24 -4.78
C ALA A 215 3.65 6.94 -4.12
N ASP A 216 3.58 8.26 -3.90
CA ASP A 216 4.63 9.04 -3.22
C ASP A 216 4.84 8.61 -1.77
N CYS A 217 3.81 8.05 -1.14
CA CYS A 217 3.89 7.54 0.22
C CYS A 217 4.51 6.13 0.33
N ARG A 218 4.77 5.45 -0.79
CA ARG A 218 5.34 4.10 -0.83
C ARG A 218 6.87 4.13 -0.82
N ASP A 219 7.45 2.94 -0.75
CA ASP A 219 8.90 2.76 -0.60
C ASP A 219 9.62 2.78 -1.95
N PHE A 220 9.14 2.04 -2.95
CA PHE A 220 9.79 1.84 -4.24
C PHE A 220 8.83 2.01 -5.42
N THR A 221 9.36 2.45 -6.57
CA THR A 221 8.63 2.59 -7.84
C THR A 221 7.86 1.31 -8.21
N VAL A 222 8.54 0.17 -8.14
CA VAL A 222 8.00 -1.17 -8.43
C VAL A 222 6.87 -1.62 -7.49
N ASN A 223 6.75 -1.03 -6.30
CA ASN A 223 5.67 -1.31 -5.33
C ASN A 223 4.50 -0.33 -5.44
N SER A 224 4.61 0.63 -6.35
CA SER A 224 3.62 1.67 -6.66
C SER A 224 2.95 1.41 -8.01
N LEU A 225 2.82 0.13 -8.38
CA LEU A 225 1.98 -0.33 -9.48
C LEU A 225 0.61 -0.71 -8.93
N TYR A 226 -0.43 -0.35 -9.69
CA TYR A 226 -1.83 -0.55 -9.29
C TYR A 226 -2.55 -1.30 -10.39
N TYR A 227 -2.98 -2.52 -10.11
CA TYR A 227 -3.74 -3.34 -11.04
C TYR A 227 -5.23 -3.29 -10.68
N ASP A 228 -6.09 -2.92 -11.62
CA ASP A 228 -7.55 -2.95 -11.48
C ASP A 228 -8.08 -4.34 -11.89
N PRO A 229 -8.57 -5.18 -10.95
CA PRO A 229 -9.08 -6.51 -11.25
C PRO A 229 -10.45 -6.54 -11.93
N ILE A 230 -11.12 -5.39 -12.08
CA ILE A 230 -12.40 -5.29 -12.80
C ILE A 230 -12.16 -4.74 -14.21
N GLY A 231 -11.38 -3.67 -14.32
CA GLY A 231 -11.10 -2.99 -15.58
C GLY A 231 -9.94 -3.60 -16.38
N HIS A 232 -9.15 -4.50 -15.78
CA HIS A 232 -7.92 -5.06 -16.34
C HIS A 232 -6.97 -3.97 -16.84
N THR A 233 -6.70 -2.99 -15.99
CA THR A 233 -5.74 -1.91 -16.26
C THR A 233 -4.63 -1.89 -15.23
N VAL A 234 -3.44 -1.46 -15.65
CA VAL A 234 -2.30 -1.19 -14.79
C VAL A 234 -2.02 0.31 -14.82
N ALA A 235 -2.07 0.95 -13.66
CA ALA A 235 -1.62 2.32 -13.49
C ALA A 235 -0.23 2.36 -12.86
N ASP A 236 0.65 3.18 -13.44
CA ASP A 236 1.97 3.52 -12.90
C ASP A 236 2.06 5.04 -12.65
N PRO A 237 1.49 5.55 -11.54
CA PRO A 237 1.52 6.99 -11.24
C PRO A 237 2.94 7.57 -11.22
N THR A 238 3.95 6.74 -10.92
CA THR A 238 5.36 7.15 -10.87
C THR A 238 5.97 7.37 -12.25
N GLY A 239 5.38 6.77 -13.29
CA GLY A 239 5.90 6.73 -14.67
C GLY A 239 7.21 5.95 -14.83
N ARG A 240 7.67 5.24 -13.79
CA ARG A 240 8.94 4.50 -13.78
C ARG A 240 8.80 3.07 -13.30
N GLY A 241 7.75 2.73 -12.54
CA GLY A 241 7.57 1.42 -11.93
C GLY A 241 7.61 0.28 -12.96
N LEU A 242 6.92 0.43 -14.09
CA LEU A 242 6.91 -0.59 -15.15
C LEU A 242 8.29 -0.73 -15.81
N ALA A 243 8.94 0.40 -16.11
CA ALA A 243 10.27 0.41 -16.73
C ALA A 243 11.34 -0.17 -15.79
N ASP A 244 11.28 0.17 -14.50
CA ASP A 244 12.18 -0.35 -13.47
C ASP A 244 11.99 -1.86 -13.25
N LEU A 245 10.75 -2.34 -13.31
CA LEU A 245 10.41 -3.75 -13.18
C LEU A 245 10.83 -4.59 -14.40
N ALA A 246 10.77 -4.02 -15.60
CA ALA A 246 11.17 -4.67 -16.85
C ALA A 246 12.69 -4.65 -17.09
N ALA A 247 13.43 -3.77 -16.42
CA ALA A 247 14.87 -3.62 -16.60
C ALA A 247 15.65 -4.91 -16.27
N ARG A 248 16.80 -5.08 -16.94
CA ARG A 248 17.73 -6.20 -16.73
C ARG A 248 19.15 -5.64 -16.51
N PRO A 249 19.66 -5.61 -15.27
CA PRO A 249 19.00 -5.97 -14.00
C PRO A 249 17.77 -5.11 -13.64
N ARG A 250 16.86 -5.65 -12.81
CA ARG A 250 15.70 -4.90 -12.28
C ARG A 250 16.19 -3.70 -11.48
N ARG A 251 15.55 -2.55 -11.62
CA ARG A 251 15.94 -1.33 -10.89
C ARG A 251 15.11 -1.19 -9.64
N LEU A 252 15.78 -1.01 -8.51
CA LEU A 252 15.14 -0.71 -7.24
C LEU A 252 15.32 0.78 -6.93
N THR A 253 14.30 1.57 -7.28
CA THR A 253 14.30 3.02 -7.09
C THR A 253 13.41 3.41 -5.92
N SER A 254 13.98 4.03 -4.88
CA SER A 254 13.18 4.50 -3.74
C SER A 254 12.45 5.82 -4.05
N LEU A 255 11.15 5.86 -3.75
CA LEU A 255 10.29 7.04 -3.85
C LEU A 255 10.38 7.95 -2.60
N HIS A 256 10.90 7.42 -1.50
CA HIS A 256 10.41 7.81 -0.19
C HIS A 256 10.84 9.20 0.32
N ALA A 257 9.92 10.16 0.32
CA ALA A 257 10.15 11.55 0.76
C ALA A 257 10.25 11.78 2.29
N ARG A 258 10.09 10.77 3.14
CA ARG A 258 9.95 11.00 4.59
C ARG A 258 11.30 11.09 5.31
N GLU A 259 11.40 12.04 6.24
CA GLU A 259 12.60 12.26 7.07
C GLU A 259 12.65 11.35 8.30
N ASN A 260 11.60 10.55 8.58
CA ASN A 260 11.56 9.71 9.78
C ASN A 260 12.65 8.60 9.75
N PRO A 261 13.57 8.56 10.73
CA PRO A 261 14.68 7.59 10.71
C PRO A 261 14.25 6.13 10.74
N LEU A 262 13.16 5.77 11.42
CA LEU A 262 12.67 4.39 11.48
C LEU A 262 12.12 3.94 10.12
N ASP A 263 11.38 4.81 9.42
CA ASP A 263 10.88 4.51 8.08
C ASP A 263 12.03 4.37 7.08
N GLN A 264 13.05 5.23 7.17
CA GLN A 264 14.29 5.13 6.38
C GLN A 264 15.03 3.82 6.63
N ALA A 265 15.24 3.43 7.89
CA ALA A 265 15.85 2.14 8.23
C ALA A 265 15.04 0.95 7.67
N GLY A 266 13.71 1.04 7.72
CA GLY A 266 12.82 0.06 7.12
C GLY A 266 12.96 -0.05 5.60
N ILE A 267 13.26 1.05 4.90
CA ILE A 267 13.54 1.03 3.45
C ILE A 267 14.86 0.36 3.15
N VAL A 268 15.91 0.66 3.93
CA VAL A 268 17.22 0.00 3.78
C VAL A 268 17.06 -1.51 3.93
N LEU A 269 16.34 -1.97 4.95
CA LEU A 269 16.02 -3.39 5.17
C LEU A 269 15.32 -4.01 3.94
N ARG A 270 14.26 -3.37 3.45
CA ARG A 270 13.52 -3.86 2.27
C ARG A 270 14.37 -3.80 1.00
N ALA A 271 15.27 -2.83 0.87
CA ALA A 271 16.15 -2.73 -0.28
C ALA A 271 17.15 -3.88 -0.34
N VAL A 272 17.76 -4.22 0.81
CA VAL A 272 18.62 -5.41 0.91
C VAL A 272 17.84 -6.69 0.60
N LYS A 273 16.61 -6.82 1.12
CA LYS A 273 15.71 -7.95 0.80
C LYS A 273 15.46 -8.08 -0.71
N PHE A 274 15.10 -6.99 -1.40
CA PHE A 274 14.85 -7.02 -2.84
C PHE A 274 16.11 -7.37 -3.64
N ALA A 275 17.23 -6.74 -3.30
CA ALA A 275 18.49 -7.00 -4.00
C ALA A 275 18.90 -8.48 -3.88
N LEU A 276 18.85 -9.07 -2.69
CA LEU A 276 19.15 -10.50 -2.50
C LEU A 276 18.14 -11.42 -3.18
N ARG A 277 16.86 -11.05 -3.20
CA ARG A 277 15.80 -11.81 -3.88
C ARG A 277 16.05 -11.86 -5.40
N TRP A 278 16.26 -10.70 -6.02
CA TRP A 278 16.40 -10.61 -7.48
C TRP A 278 17.79 -10.97 -8.00
N GLU A 279 18.85 -10.89 -7.18
CA GLU A 279 20.19 -11.38 -7.53
C GLU A 279 20.17 -12.84 -8.00
N ARG A 280 19.24 -13.65 -7.47
CA ARG A 280 19.10 -15.08 -7.82
C ARG A 280 18.53 -15.33 -9.22
N THR A 281 17.92 -14.33 -9.84
CA THR A 281 17.16 -14.49 -11.09
C THR A 281 17.64 -13.52 -12.17
N ILE A 282 17.37 -12.23 -12.00
CA ILE A 282 17.54 -11.20 -13.03
C ILE A 282 18.57 -10.13 -12.67
N GLY A 283 19.06 -10.15 -11.43
CA GLY A 283 19.91 -9.10 -10.86
C GLY A 283 19.10 -7.90 -10.35
N CYS A 284 19.72 -7.12 -9.47
CA CYS A 284 19.14 -5.91 -8.90
C CYS A 284 20.13 -4.75 -9.00
N GLU A 285 19.66 -3.64 -9.55
CA GLU A 285 20.36 -2.38 -9.67
C GLU A 285 19.80 -1.43 -8.60
N VAL A 286 20.67 -0.92 -7.72
CA VAL A 286 20.25 -0.17 -6.53
C VAL A 286 20.71 1.28 -6.52
N SER A 287 21.33 1.79 -7.59
CA SER A 287 21.89 3.16 -7.66
C SER A 287 20.83 4.23 -7.40
N GLY A 288 19.60 4.06 -7.90
CA GLY A 288 18.49 4.99 -7.62
C GLY A 288 18.18 5.08 -6.13
N THR A 289 18.26 3.97 -5.40
CA THR A 289 18.11 3.95 -3.93
C THR A 289 19.37 4.44 -3.22
N ALA A 290 20.56 4.03 -3.65
CA ALA A 290 21.83 4.44 -3.06
C ALA A 290 22.05 5.95 -3.15
N ALA A 291 21.77 6.56 -4.31
CA ALA A 291 21.85 8.01 -4.50
C ALA A 291 20.94 8.77 -3.52
N ARG A 292 19.77 8.21 -3.21
CA ARG A 292 18.86 8.78 -2.22
C ARG A 292 19.39 8.67 -0.79
N LEU A 293 19.95 7.51 -0.44
CA LEU A 293 20.52 7.25 0.88
C LEU A 293 21.84 8.00 1.12
N ALA A 294 22.53 8.47 0.06
CA ALA A 294 23.80 9.18 0.16
C ALA A 294 23.74 10.46 1.01
N HIS A 295 22.55 11.04 1.19
CA HIS A 295 22.35 12.20 2.05
C HIS A 295 22.28 11.87 3.55
N LEU A 296 22.13 10.59 3.92
CA LEU A 296 22.04 10.18 5.32
C LEU A 296 23.44 10.08 5.94
N PRO A 297 23.66 10.66 7.13
CA PRO A 297 24.91 10.44 7.86
C PRO A 297 24.99 8.99 8.37
N VAL A 298 26.21 8.51 8.63
CA VAL A 298 26.43 7.18 9.23
C VAL A 298 25.77 7.04 10.61
N THR A 299 25.55 8.16 11.31
CA THR A 299 24.88 8.27 12.61
C THR A 299 23.36 8.42 12.52
N ALA A 300 22.76 8.24 11.35
CA ALA A 300 21.31 8.43 11.13
C ALA A 300 20.43 7.57 12.06
N TRP A 301 20.99 6.52 12.66
CA TRP A 301 20.27 5.52 13.46
C TRP A 301 20.43 5.71 14.97
N ASP A 302 21.36 6.57 15.42
CA ASP A 302 21.75 6.71 16.83
C ASP A 302 20.58 7.19 17.72
N GLY A 303 19.65 7.96 17.15
CA GLY A 303 18.48 8.50 17.84
C GLY A 303 17.27 7.57 17.90
N LEU A 304 17.36 6.35 17.37
CA LEU A 304 16.24 5.41 17.37
C LEU A 304 15.96 4.90 18.79
N ALA A 305 14.70 4.99 19.22
CA ALA A 305 14.27 4.46 20.51
C ALA A 305 14.44 2.92 20.56
N PRO A 306 14.61 2.31 21.76
CA PRO A 306 14.75 0.86 21.90
C PRO A 306 13.62 0.04 21.22
N THR A 307 12.37 0.50 21.34
CA THR A 307 11.21 -0.13 20.69
C THR A 307 11.28 -0.10 19.15
N SER A 308 11.97 0.89 18.58
CA SER A 308 12.23 0.98 17.15
C SER A 308 13.26 -0.06 16.73
N TRP A 309 14.31 -0.25 17.52
CA TRP A 309 15.30 -1.31 17.31
C TRP A 309 14.71 -2.71 17.43
N GLU A 310 13.88 -2.97 18.43
CA GLU A 310 13.16 -4.25 18.57
C GLU A 310 12.28 -4.57 17.35
N ARG A 311 11.67 -3.54 16.76
CA ARG A 311 10.90 -3.69 15.53
C ARG A 311 11.82 -3.99 14.35
N LEU A 312 12.90 -3.23 14.17
CA LEU A 312 13.86 -3.43 13.08
C LEU A 312 14.51 -4.81 13.14
N ALA A 313 14.92 -5.28 14.32
CA ALA A 313 15.51 -6.61 14.50
C ALA A 313 14.51 -7.72 14.16
N ARG A 314 13.24 -7.57 14.55
CA ARG A 314 12.18 -8.52 14.19
C ARG A 314 11.91 -8.54 12.69
N ASP A 315 11.81 -7.37 12.06
CA ASP A 315 11.56 -7.23 10.62
C ASP A 315 12.77 -7.77 9.82
N HIS A 316 13.99 -7.52 10.29
CA HIS A 316 15.23 -8.11 9.77
C HIS A 316 15.21 -9.63 9.87
N GLY A 317 14.93 -10.20 11.05
CA GLY A 317 14.86 -11.65 11.24
C GLY A 317 13.81 -12.32 10.34
N LYS A 318 12.64 -11.72 10.20
CA LYS A 318 11.58 -12.21 9.29
C LYS A 318 11.97 -12.13 7.82
N ALA A 319 12.60 -11.04 7.40
CA ALA A 319 12.89 -10.79 5.99
C ALA A 319 14.18 -11.46 5.51
N LEU A 320 15.19 -11.56 6.39
CA LEU A 320 16.58 -11.85 6.04
C LEU A 320 17.22 -12.90 6.95
N GLY A 321 16.51 -13.46 7.93
CA GLY A 321 17.09 -14.42 8.90
C GLY A 321 17.70 -15.68 8.26
N GLY A 322 17.18 -16.11 7.11
CA GLY A 322 17.73 -17.23 6.34
C GLY A 322 18.82 -16.87 5.32
N CYS A 323 19.19 -15.58 5.22
CA CYS A 323 20.20 -15.11 4.26
C CYS A 323 21.59 -15.04 4.89
N ASP A 324 22.62 -15.34 4.12
CA ASP A 324 24.01 -15.21 4.56
C ASP A 324 24.34 -13.77 5.03
N PRO A 325 24.85 -13.56 6.25
CA PRO A 325 25.18 -12.23 6.77
C PRO A 325 26.20 -11.46 5.94
N GLY A 326 27.18 -12.16 5.36
CA GLY A 326 28.19 -11.55 4.50
C GLY A 326 27.55 -10.97 3.23
N ARG A 327 26.61 -11.70 2.62
CA ARG A 327 25.82 -11.21 1.48
C ARG A 327 24.91 -10.04 1.86
N GLN A 328 24.24 -10.10 3.02
CA GLN A 328 23.44 -8.98 3.53
C GLN A 328 24.30 -7.70 3.66
N MET A 329 25.48 -7.83 4.28
CA MET A 329 26.43 -6.72 4.44
C MET A 329 26.99 -6.21 3.11
N SER A 330 27.29 -7.11 2.17
CA SER A 330 27.77 -6.76 0.83
C SER A 330 26.75 -5.88 0.11
N VAL A 331 25.48 -6.27 0.10
CA VAL A 331 24.41 -5.48 -0.52
C VAL A 331 24.19 -4.17 0.24
N ALA A 332 24.16 -4.18 1.58
CA ALA A 332 24.04 -2.97 2.38
C ALA A 332 25.16 -1.96 2.06
N SER A 333 26.39 -2.43 1.81
CA SER A 333 27.53 -1.59 1.43
C SER A 333 27.33 -0.93 0.06
N THR A 334 26.69 -1.61 -0.90
CA THR A 334 26.36 -1.01 -2.21
C THR A 334 25.30 0.09 -2.12
N LEU A 335 24.44 0.05 -1.09
CA LEU A 335 23.45 1.10 -0.80
C LEU A 335 24.08 2.33 -0.13
N GLY A 336 25.28 2.19 0.43
CA GLY A 336 26.07 3.28 0.99
C GLY A 336 26.39 3.16 2.48
N PRO A 337 27.17 4.12 3.03
CA PRO A 337 27.70 4.01 4.39
C PRO A 337 26.63 3.91 5.48
N ALA A 338 25.56 4.70 5.40
CA ALA A 338 24.47 4.65 6.38
C ALA A 338 23.80 3.26 6.39
N ALA A 339 23.58 2.66 5.22
CA ALA A 339 23.00 1.33 5.12
C ALA A 339 23.94 0.24 5.69
N ALA A 340 25.25 0.34 5.42
CA ALA A 340 26.24 -0.54 6.01
C ALA A 340 26.24 -0.45 7.55
N THR A 341 26.22 0.77 8.11
CA THR A 341 26.15 0.96 9.57
C THR A 341 24.89 0.34 10.17
N LEU A 342 23.72 0.50 9.54
CA LEU A 342 22.48 -0.13 10.01
C LEU A 342 22.62 -1.65 10.08
N PHE A 343 23.18 -2.26 9.03
CA PHE A 343 23.36 -3.71 8.97
C PHE A 343 24.44 -4.22 9.93
N THR A 344 25.48 -3.44 10.21
CA THR A 344 26.45 -3.78 11.27
C THR A 344 25.72 -3.90 12.60
N LEU A 345 24.93 -2.90 12.98
CA LEU A 345 24.17 -2.90 14.22
C LEU A 345 23.17 -4.07 14.30
N LEU A 346 22.43 -4.33 13.22
CA LEU A 346 21.45 -5.43 13.20
C LEU A 346 22.09 -6.82 13.26
N LEU A 347 23.28 -6.99 12.67
CA LEU A 347 23.98 -8.28 12.65
C LEU A 347 24.81 -8.53 13.92
N GLU A 348 25.26 -7.48 14.60
CA GLU A 348 25.91 -7.56 15.91
C GLU A 348 24.91 -7.91 17.04
N VAL A 349 23.65 -7.46 16.92
CA VAL A 349 22.56 -7.69 17.90
C VAL A 349 22.04 -9.15 17.89
N ARG A 350 22.82 -10.14 17.44
CA ARG A 350 22.37 -11.54 17.50
C ARG A 350 22.13 -11.98 18.96
N PRO A 351 20.92 -12.46 19.30
CA PRO A 351 20.63 -13.06 20.60
C PRO A 351 21.36 -14.39 20.80
#